data_AF-A0A1Y4HML0-F1
#
_entry.id   AF-A0A1Y4HML0-F1
#
_cell.length_a   1.000
_cell.length_b   1.000
_cell.length_c   1.000
_cell.angle_alpha   90.00
_cell.angle_beta   90.00
_cell.angle_gamma   90.00
#
_symmetry.space_group_name_H-M   'P 1'
#
loop_
_entity.id
_entity.type
_entity.pdbx_description
1 polymer ?
#
loop_
_entity_poly.entity_id
_entity_poly.type
_entity_poly.pdbx_seq_one_letter_code
_entity_poly.pdbx_strand_id
1 'polypeptide(L)'
;MKKTSFIVNFIVWAAIVFGTTAFLAWYHLTDADQVATLVASSPVAQAGTVLAAPLLLYAMGVVLGLLLVFFKKIEIGRTSRLVLRVLAILALVLFVLAAIPSFAPSMTSVFELPIVVVVYVSMAAPILIMMFGLFYALGIAPVDSSRRGPFAKYLPDDHFE
;
A
#
# COMPACT_ATOMS: atom_id res chain seq x y z
N MET A 1 -11.07 7.69 -14.50
CA MET A 1 -10.82 6.25 -14.23
C MET A 1 -12.08 5.49 -14.63
N LYS A 2 -11.98 4.28 -15.22
CA LYS A 2 -13.18 3.46 -15.49
C LYS A 2 -13.88 3.10 -14.17
N LYS A 3 -15.21 3.21 -14.12
CA LYS A 3 -16.02 2.94 -12.92
C LYS A 3 -15.75 1.56 -12.32
N THR A 4 -15.65 0.53 -13.16
CA THR A 4 -15.33 -0.85 -12.72
C THR A 4 -13.97 -0.94 -12.04
N SER A 5 -12.93 -0.28 -12.58
CA SER A 5 -11.60 -0.27 -11.99
C SER A 5 -11.58 0.42 -10.63
N PHE A 6 -12.33 1.52 -10.49
CA PHE A 6 -12.50 2.20 -9.21
C PHE A 6 -13.14 1.28 -8.18
N ILE A 7 -14.29 0.67 -8.51
CA ILE A 7 -15.04 -0.19 -7.59
C ILE A 7 -14.20 -1.38 -7.13
N VAL A 8 -13.54 -2.08 -8.05
CA VAL A 8 -12.73 -3.26 -7.71
C VAL A 8 -11.58 -2.88 -6.76
N ASN A 9 -10.82 -1.82 -7.07
CA ASN A 9 -9.73 -1.40 -6.21
C ASN A 9 -10.26 -0.90 -4.85
N PHE A 10 -11.34 -0.12 -4.86
CA PHE A 10 -11.93 0.40 -3.62
C PHE A 10 -12.37 -0.74 -2.69
N ILE A 11 -13.08 -1.76 -3.21
CA ILE A 11 -13.52 -2.91 -2.42
C ILE A 11 -12.34 -3.68 -1.84
N VAL A 12 -11.32 -3.97 -2.65
CA VAL A 12 -10.12 -4.70 -2.19
C VAL A 12 -9.43 -3.93 -1.06
N TRP A 13 -9.15 -2.64 -1.23
CA TRP A 13 -8.47 -1.85 -0.21
C TRP A 13 -9.35 -1.59 1.02
N ALA A 14 -10.66 -1.43 0.86
CA ALA A 14 -11.60 -1.33 1.98
C ALA A 14 -11.66 -2.63 2.80
N ALA A 15 -11.64 -3.79 2.15
CA ALA A 15 -11.56 -5.08 2.84
C ALA A 15 -10.25 -5.22 3.64
N ILE A 16 -9.13 -4.74 3.08
CA ILE A 16 -7.85 -4.70 3.80
C ILE A 16 -7.92 -3.76 5.00
N VAL A 17 -8.48 -2.55 4.85
CA VAL A 17 -8.72 -1.62 5.97
C VAL A 17 -9.56 -2.30 7.06
N PHE A 18 -10.64 -2.97 6.68
CA PHE A 18 -11.50 -3.66 7.64
C PHE A 18 -10.75 -4.78 8.37
N GLY A 19 -10.02 -5.63 7.63
CA GLY A 19 -9.25 -6.73 8.20
C GLY A 19 -8.14 -6.28 9.14
N THR A 20 -7.37 -5.26 8.76
CA THR A 20 -6.29 -4.72 9.61
C THR A 20 -6.85 -3.97 10.82
N THR A 21 -7.96 -3.24 10.68
CA THR A 21 -8.66 -2.61 11.80
C THR A 21 -9.19 -3.65 12.78
N ALA A 22 -9.82 -4.72 12.28
CA ALA A 22 -10.32 -5.80 13.12
C ALA A 22 -9.18 -6.51 13.87
N PHE A 23 -8.07 -6.78 13.20
CA PHE A 23 -6.88 -7.34 13.85
C PHE A 23 -6.30 -6.41 14.92
N LEU A 24 -6.15 -5.11 14.62
CA LEU A 24 -5.64 -4.14 15.58
C LEU A 24 -6.58 -3.97 16.78
N ALA A 25 -7.88 -3.98 16.55
CA ALA A 25 -8.88 -3.96 17.62
C ALA A 25 -8.74 -5.21 18.49
N TRP A 26 -8.67 -6.40 17.90
CA TRP A 26 -8.40 -7.63 18.63
C TRP A 26 -7.09 -7.55 19.43
N TYR A 27 -6.00 -7.12 18.80
CA TYR A 27 -4.67 -7.03 19.41
C TYR A 27 -4.61 -6.09 20.62
N HIS A 28 -5.31 -4.94 20.57
CA HIS A 28 -5.28 -3.94 21.65
C HIS A 28 -6.39 -4.11 22.69
N LEU A 29 -7.48 -4.82 22.38
CA LEU A 29 -8.62 -5.00 23.28
C LEU A 29 -8.63 -6.37 23.98
N THR A 30 -7.81 -7.32 23.52
CA THR A 30 -7.67 -8.64 24.15
C THR A 30 -6.61 -8.61 25.24
N ASP A 31 -6.77 -9.46 26.26
CA ASP A 31 -5.78 -9.61 27.35
C ASP A 31 -4.38 -9.93 26.82
N ALA A 32 -3.38 -9.24 27.38
CA ALA A 32 -1.99 -9.30 26.91
C ALA A 32 -1.41 -10.72 26.92
N ASP A 33 -1.75 -11.53 27.93
CA ASP A 33 -1.27 -12.91 28.07
C ASP A 33 -1.84 -13.82 26.96
N GLN A 34 -3.10 -13.60 26.57
CA GLN A 34 -3.72 -14.34 25.48
C GLN A 34 -3.11 -13.96 24.13
N VAL A 35 -2.89 -12.66 23.90
CA VAL A 35 -2.22 -12.15 22.70
C VAL A 35 -0.80 -12.71 22.60
N ALA A 36 -0.01 -12.65 23.68
CA ALA A 36 1.35 -13.18 23.71
C ALA A 36 1.39 -14.68 23.38
N THR A 37 0.46 -15.46 23.95
CA THR A 37 0.34 -16.89 23.69
C THR A 37 0.03 -17.19 22.22
N LEU A 38 -0.90 -16.44 21.62
CA LEU A 38 -1.28 -16.65 20.21
C LEU A 38 -0.20 -16.18 19.24
N VAL A 39 0.44 -15.05 19.53
CA VAL A 39 1.57 -14.54 18.73
C VAL A 39 2.75 -15.50 18.79
N ALA A 40 3.06 -16.09 19.95
CA ALA A 40 4.13 -17.08 20.04
C ALA A 40 3.85 -18.36 19.22
N SER A 41 2.58 -18.73 19.04
CA SER A 41 2.16 -19.99 18.42
C SER A 41 1.68 -19.88 16.97
N SER A 42 1.44 -18.66 16.45
CA SER A 42 0.87 -18.46 15.12
C SER A 42 1.70 -17.50 14.26
N PRO A 43 2.29 -17.98 13.14
CA PRO A 43 2.94 -17.15 12.12
C PRO A 43 2.06 -16.01 11.60
N VAL A 44 0.75 -16.25 11.48
CA VAL A 44 -0.21 -15.25 10.99
C VAL A 44 -0.42 -14.15 12.03
N ALA A 45 -0.48 -14.50 13.32
CA ALA A 45 -0.57 -13.51 14.39
C ALA A 45 0.73 -12.68 14.47
N GLN A 46 1.90 -13.32 14.32
CA GLN A 46 3.20 -12.61 14.26
C GLN A 46 3.28 -11.65 13.07
N ALA A 47 2.86 -12.07 11.88
CA ALA A 47 2.85 -11.19 10.71
C ALA A 47 1.86 -10.03 10.92
N GLY A 48 0.72 -10.30 11.55
CA GLY A 48 -0.29 -9.30 11.90
C GLY A 48 0.25 -8.20 12.81
N THR A 49 1.03 -8.55 13.85
CA THR A 49 1.58 -7.53 14.78
C THR A 49 2.58 -6.60 14.10
N VAL A 50 3.33 -7.10 13.11
CA VAL A 50 4.29 -6.29 12.34
C VAL A 50 3.59 -5.46 11.27
N LEU A 51 2.59 -6.02 10.58
CA LEU A 51 2.04 -5.42 9.36
C LEU A 51 0.74 -4.64 9.55
N ALA A 52 -0.08 -4.93 10.55
CA ALA A 52 -1.46 -4.44 10.55
C ALA A 52 -1.54 -2.91 10.56
N ALA A 53 -0.71 -2.23 11.36
CA ALA A 53 -0.64 -0.77 11.40
C ALA A 53 -0.11 -0.14 10.09
N PRO A 54 1.07 -0.50 9.55
CA PRO A 54 1.55 0.04 8.27
C PRO A 54 0.59 -0.26 7.12
N LEU A 55 0.05 -1.47 7.05
CA LEU A 55 -0.86 -1.88 5.99
C LEU A 55 -2.19 -1.12 6.08
N LEU A 56 -2.71 -0.87 7.28
CA LEU A 56 -3.88 -0.01 7.49
C LEU A 56 -3.62 1.41 6.97
N LEU A 57 -2.50 2.04 7.38
CA LEU A 57 -2.16 3.40 6.96
C LEU A 57 -2.01 3.50 5.44
N TYR A 58 -1.34 2.53 4.83
CA TYR A 58 -1.21 2.45 3.37
C TYR A 58 -2.59 2.31 2.72
N ALA A 59 -3.40 1.35 3.17
CA ALA A 59 -4.72 1.08 2.60
C ALA A 59 -5.66 2.30 2.74
N MET A 60 -5.61 3.02 3.86
CA MET A 60 -6.32 4.30 4.04
C MET A 60 -5.88 5.33 3.01
N GLY A 61 -4.57 5.47 2.80
CA GLY A 61 -4.01 6.35 1.76
C GLY A 61 -4.51 5.99 0.36
N VAL A 62 -4.59 4.69 0.04
CA VAL A 62 -5.15 4.21 -1.22
C VAL A 62 -6.62 4.58 -1.34
N VAL A 63 -7.44 4.28 -0.33
CA VAL A 63 -8.88 4.55 -0.33
C VAL A 63 -9.15 6.05 -0.52
N LEU A 64 -8.47 6.91 0.25
CA LEU A 64 -8.58 8.36 0.11
C LEU A 64 -8.14 8.82 -1.28
N GLY A 65 -7.02 8.31 -1.77
CA GLY A 65 -6.52 8.62 -3.11
C GLY A 65 -7.47 8.20 -4.22
N LEU A 66 -8.09 7.02 -4.12
CA LEU A 66 -9.07 6.53 -5.09
C LEU A 66 -10.30 7.43 -5.13
N LEU A 67 -10.81 7.84 -3.96
CA LEU A 67 -11.92 8.77 -3.85
C LEU A 67 -11.58 10.12 -4.51
N LEU A 68 -10.39 10.66 -4.23
CA LEU A 68 -9.92 11.91 -4.86
C LEU A 68 -9.82 11.78 -6.37
N VAL A 69 -9.14 10.74 -6.88
CA VAL A 69 -8.96 10.52 -8.32
C VAL A 69 -10.30 10.36 -9.02
N PHE A 70 -11.24 9.63 -8.43
CA PHE A 70 -12.55 9.37 -9.04
C PHE A 70 -13.43 10.61 -9.02
N PHE A 71 -13.62 11.26 -7.88
CA PHE A 71 -14.54 12.40 -7.75
C PHE A 71 -14.00 13.69 -8.36
N LYS A 72 -12.69 13.93 -8.26
CA LYS A 72 -12.05 15.12 -8.85
C LYS A 72 -11.57 14.88 -10.28
N LYS A 73 -11.79 13.68 -10.84
CA LYS A 73 -11.36 13.30 -12.19
C LYS A 73 -9.89 13.63 -12.43
N ILE A 74 -9.03 13.32 -11.46
CA ILE A 74 -7.60 13.65 -11.54
C ILE A 74 -6.96 12.81 -12.63
N GLU A 75 -6.21 13.48 -13.51
CA GLU A 75 -5.39 12.86 -14.54
C GLU A 75 -3.91 13.16 -14.25
N ILE A 76 -3.04 12.20 -14.53
CA ILE A 76 -1.62 12.28 -14.19
C ILE A 76 -0.79 12.07 -15.46
N GLY A 77 0.29 12.84 -15.62
CA GLY A 77 1.22 12.64 -16.72
C GLY A 77 1.85 11.25 -16.70
N ARG A 78 2.15 10.68 -17.87
CA ARG A 78 2.60 9.28 -18.03
C ARG A 78 3.82 8.93 -17.15
N THR A 79 4.83 9.80 -17.12
CA THR A 79 6.05 9.58 -16.31
C THR A 79 5.74 9.63 -14.82
N SER A 80 5.02 10.66 -14.36
CA SER A 80 4.63 10.80 -12.95
C SER A 80 3.82 9.60 -12.49
N ARG A 81 2.87 9.12 -13.31
CA ARG A 81 2.08 7.93 -13.02
C ARG A 81 2.95 6.70 -12.80
N LEU A 82 3.96 6.50 -13.66
CA LEU A 82 4.89 5.37 -13.54
C LEU A 82 5.74 5.47 -12.27
N VAL A 83 6.32 6.64 -11.99
CA VAL A 83 7.13 6.86 -10.78
C VAL A 83 6.31 6.63 -9.52
N LEU A 84 5.10 7.20 -9.43
CA LEU A 84 4.21 7.01 -8.29
C LEU A 84 3.83 5.55 -8.10
N ARG A 85 3.53 4.83 -9.18
CA ARG A 85 3.24 3.39 -9.14
C ARG A 85 4.45 2.59 -8.64
N VAL A 86 5.66 2.88 -9.13
CA VAL A 86 6.88 2.18 -8.69
C VAL A 86 7.12 2.39 -7.21
N LEU A 87 7.07 3.64 -6.73
CA LEU A 87 7.24 3.96 -5.31
C LEU A 87 6.21 3.25 -4.43
N ALA A 88 4.95 3.24 -4.85
CA ALA A 88 3.88 2.57 -4.14
C ALA A 88 4.06 1.04 -4.07
N ILE A 89 4.54 0.42 -5.15
CA ILE A 89 4.82 -1.03 -5.20
C ILE A 89 6.04 -1.36 -4.34
N LEU A 90 7.11 -0.55 -4.38
CA LEU A 90 8.29 -0.76 -3.54
C LEU A 90 7.94 -0.77 -2.05
N ALA A 91 7.05 0.14 -1.62
CA ALA A 91 6.54 0.13 -0.25
C ALA A 91 5.79 -1.18 0.10
N LEU A 92 4.93 -1.69 -0.80
CA LEU A 92 4.25 -2.98 -0.59
C LEU A 92 5.23 -4.15 -0.56
N VAL A 93 6.25 -4.14 -1.41
CA VAL A 93 7.31 -5.15 -1.40
C VAL A 93 8.02 -5.13 -0.05
N LEU A 94 8.35 -3.96 0.49
CA LEU A 94 8.94 -3.86 1.83
C LEU A 94 8.05 -4.47 2.92
N PHE A 95 6.73 -4.28 2.85
CA PHE A 95 5.80 -4.93 3.79
C PHE A 95 5.82 -6.44 3.66
N VAL A 96 5.83 -6.97 2.43
CA VAL A 96 5.95 -8.42 2.21
C VAL A 96 7.27 -8.94 2.78
N LEU A 97 8.38 -8.26 2.52
CA LEU A 97 9.70 -8.66 3.03
C LEU A 97 9.75 -8.64 4.56
N ALA A 98 9.14 -7.64 5.21
CA ALA A 98 9.06 -7.57 6.66
C ALA A 98 8.22 -8.69 7.29
N ALA A 99 7.30 -9.29 6.54
CA ALA A 99 6.45 -10.39 7.00
C ALA A 99 7.11 -11.78 6.88
N ILE A 100 8.12 -11.94 6.01
CA ILE A 100 8.74 -13.24 5.72
C ILE A 100 9.22 -13.94 6.99
N PRO A 101 9.91 -13.27 7.94
CA PRO A 101 10.41 -13.94 9.14
C PRO A 101 9.33 -14.54 10.05
N SER A 102 8.09 -14.04 10.00
CA SER A 102 6.97 -14.65 10.73
C SER A 102 6.65 -16.07 10.25
N PHE A 103 6.93 -16.38 8.98
CA PHE A 103 6.72 -17.70 8.38
C PHE A 103 8.00 -18.52 8.26
N ALA A 104 9.16 -17.86 8.23
CA ALA A 104 10.48 -18.49 8.18
C ALA A 104 11.43 -17.83 9.20
N PRO A 105 11.33 -18.17 10.50
CA PRO A 105 12.10 -17.50 11.56
C PRO A 105 13.62 -17.57 11.38
N SER A 106 14.14 -18.60 10.69
CA SER A 106 15.55 -18.73 10.34
C SER A 106 16.07 -17.62 9.43
N MET A 107 15.19 -16.87 8.76
CA MET A 107 15.54 -15.79 7.84
C MET A 107 15.54 -14.39 8.51
N THR A 108 15.34 -14.32 9.83
CA THR A 108 15.22 -13.05 10.55
C THR A 108 16.42 -12.12 10.33
N SER A 109 17.65 -12.65 10.40
CA SER A 109 18.87 -11.86 10.17
C SER A 109 19.00 -11.32 8.74
N VAL A 110 18.39 -11.98 7.75
CA VAL A 110 18.42 -11.57 6.34
C VAL A 110 17.43 -10.43 6.09
N PHE A 111 16.29 -10.42 6.78
CA PHE A 111 15.20 -9.45 6.61
C PHE A 111 15.06 -8.46 7.78
N GLU A 112 16.08 -8.35 8.62
CA GLU A 112 16.10 -7.43 9.76
C GLU A 112 15.90 -5.98 9.30
N LEU A 113 16.59 -5.55 8.23
CA LEU A 113 16.49 -4.19 7.72
C LEU A 113 15.07 -3.85 7.22
N PRO A 114 14.41 -4.67 6.38
CA PRO A 114 13.00 -4.47 6.06
C PRO A 114 12.07 -4.38 7.29
N ILE A 115 12.25 -5.25 8.29
CA ILE A 115 11.45 -5.20 9.53
C ILE A 115 11.67 -3.86 10.24
N VAL A 116 12.93 -3.49 10.49
CA VAL A 116 13.29 -2.26 11.19
C VAL A 116 12.74 -1.05 10.44
N VAL A 117 12.92 -0.98 9.13
CA VAL A 117 12.41 0.13 8.31
C VAL A 117 10.89 0.22 8.41
N VAL A 118 10.16 -0.88 8.22
CA VAL A 118 8.69 -0.88 8.25
C VAL A 118 8.17 -0.48 9.63
N VAL A 119 8.69 -1.08 10.70
CA VAL A 119 8.26 -0.79 12.08
C VAL A 119 8.63 0.64 12.46
N TYR A 120 9.89 1.04 12.26
CA TYR A 120 10.36 2.37 12.62
C TYR A 120 9.64 3.48 11.86
N VAL A 121 9.51 3.36 10.53
CA VAL A 121 8.82 4.40 9.71
C VAL A 121 7.34 4.48 10.08
N SER A 122 6.70 3.36 10.42
CA SER A 122 5.31 3.36 10.90
C SER A 122 5.15 4.17 12.18
N MET A 123 6.13 4.11 13.08
CA MET A 123 6.12 4.85 14.34
C MET A 123 6.53 6.31 14.16
N ALA A 124 7.61 6.57 13.41
CA ALA A 124 8.22 7.88 13.28
C ALA A 124 7.54 8.78 12.24
N ALA A 125 7.03 8.20 11.15
CA ALA A 125 6.45 8.93 10.02
C ALA A 125 5.21 8.21 9.44
N PRO A 126 4.14 8.00 10.22
CA PRO A 126 2.94 7.30 9.76
C PRO A 126 2.28 7.94 8.53
N ILE A 127 2.36 9.28 8.41
CA ILE A 127 1.86 10.02 7.25
C ILE A 127 2.58 9.61 5.96
N LEU A 128 3.88 9.31 6.03
CA LEU A 128 4.67 8.90 4.87
C LEU A 128 4.20 7.55 4.32
N ILE A 129 3.79 6.62 5.18
CA ILE A 129 3.18 5.35 4.76
C ILE A 129 1.84 5.60 4.05
N MET A 130 1.01 6.47 4.61
CA MET A 130 -0.26 6.86 3.98
C MET A 130 -0.04 7.55 2.62
N MET A 131 1.02 8.35 2.48
CA MET A 131 1.40 8.95 1.20
C MET A 131 1.75 7.91 0.13
N PHE A 132 2.44 6.80 0.48
CA PHE A 132 2.68 5.73 -0.48
C PHE A 132 1.38 5.05 -0.94
N GLY A 133 0.39 4.93 -0.06
CA GLY A 133 -0.97 4.51 -0.44
C GLY A 133 -1.63 5.48 -1.42
N LEU A 134 -1.49 6.79 -1.19
CA LEU A 134 -1.96 7.81 -2.14
C LEU A 134 -1.25 7.68 -3.49
N PHE A 135 0.07 7.42 -3.49
CA PHE A 135 0.84 7.21 -4.71
C PHE A 135 0.36 6.00 -5.52
N TYR A 136 -0.10 4.94 -4.85
CA TYR A 136 -0.75 3.81 -5.54
C TYR A 136 -1.98 4.29 -6.32
N ALA A 137 -2.87 5.02 -5.66
CA ALA A 137 -4.11 5.51 -6.26
C ALA A 137 -3.84 6.45 -7.45
N LEU A 138 -2.87 7.35 -7.31
CA LEU A 138 -2.42 8.23 -8.39
C LEU A 138 -1.72 7.46 -9.51
N GLY A 139 -0.95 6.41 -9.19
CA GLY A 139 -0.29 5.52 -10.15
C GLY A 139 -1.26 4.70 -11.01
N ILE A 140 -2.52 4.57 -10.59
CA ILE A 140 -3.60 3.95 -11.37
C ILE A 140 -4.58 4.96 -11.97
N ALA A 141 -4.37 6.26 -11.76
CA ALA A 141 -5.17 7.32 -12.37
C ALA A 141 -5.06 7.31 -13.92
N PRO A 142 -6.05 7.85 -14.65
CA PRO A 142 -5.96 8.05 -16.09
C PRO A 142 -4.73 8.90 -16.46
N VAL A 143 -4.21 8.64 -17.66
CA VAL A 143 -3.13 9.47 -18.21
C VAL A 143 -3.74 10.72 -18.83
N ASP A 144 -3.21 11.88 -18.47
CA ASP A 144 -3.52 13.14 -19.15
C ASP A 144 -2.95 13.09 -20.57
N SER A 145 -3.83 13.05 -21.56
CA SER A 145 -3.47 12.98 -22.99
C SER A 145 -2.95 14.31 -23.55
N SER A 146 -3.21 15.43 -22.87
CA SER A 146 -2.73 16.75 -23.28
C SER A 146 -1.23 16.94 -23.00
N ARG A 147 -0.69 16.22 -22.01
CA ARG A 147 0.75 16.21 -21.67
C ARG A 147 1.46 15.07 -22.40
N ARG A 148 1.53 15.23 -23.72
CA ARG A 148 2.35 14.44 -24.64
C ARG A 148 3.80 14.40 -24.13
N GLY A 149 4.31 13.22 -23.81
CA GLY A 149 5.66 13.05 -23.23
C GLY A 149 6.78 13.57 -24.14
N PRO A 150 8.05 13.61 -23.68
CA PRO A 150 9.15 14.25 -24.42
C PRO A 150 9.39 13.67 -25.83
N PHE A 151 8.96 12.42 -26.07
CA PHE A 151 9.05 11.74 -27.36
C PHE A 151 7.80 11.85 -28.24
N ALA A 152 6.72 12.43 -27.74
CA ALA A 152 5.45 12.51 -28.48
C ALA A 152 5.51 13.46 -29.69
N LYS A 153 6.50 14.37 -29.74
CA LYS A 153 6.83 15.13 -30.96
C LYS A 153 7.36 14.27 -32.12
N TYR A 154 7.71 13.01 -31.85
CA TYR A 154 8.29 12.09 -32.83
C TYR A 154 7.35 10.94 -33.21
N LEU A 155 6.13 10.91 -32.66
CA LEU A 155 5.16 9.84 -32.93
C LEU A 155 4.07 10.40 -33.86
N PRO A 156 3.78 9.73 -34.99
CA PRO A 156 2.64 10.05 -35.86
C PRO A 156 1.34 10.17 -35.05
N ASP A 157 0.49 11.14 -35.38
CA ASP A 157 -0.75 11.43 -34.65
C ASP A 157 -1.75 10.25 -34.68
N ASP A 158 -1.58 9.35 -35.64
CA ASP A 158 -2.42 8.21 -36.00
C ASP A 158 -2.23 6.96 -35.10
N HIS A 159 -1.28 6.98 -34.14
CA HIS A 159 -1.03 5.87 -33.22
C HIS A 159 -1.76 5.95 -31.87
N PHE A 160 -2.65 6.92 -31.68
CA PHE A 160 -3.22 7.23 -30.36
C PHE A 160 -4.75 7.20 -30.27
N GLU A 161 -5.44 6.67 -31.28
CA GLU A 161 -6.88 6.32 -31.20
C GLU A 161 -7.14 5.01 -30.46
#